data_AF-A0A1I8AY99-F1
#
_entry.id   AF-A0A1I8AY99-F1
#
_cell.length_a   1.000
_cell.length_b   1.000
_cell.length_c   1.000
_cell.angle_alpha   90.00
_cell.angle_beta   90.00
_cell.angle_gamma   90.00
#
_symmetry.space_group_name_H-M   'P 1'
#
loop_
_entity.id
_entity.type
_entity.pdbx_description
1 polymer ?
#
loop_
_entity_poly.entity_id
_entity_poly.type
_entity_poly.pdbx_seq_one_letter_code
_entity_poly.pdbx_strand_id
1 'polypeptide(L)'
;MGFVSGIMRIYQRQQQFFSLCYNEMRFSDILNIILNQQNPYHLDSLLLMADLIQKEGNSERASDLIERGIFACENVFHPHFNLCSSDHRLCNLKAALEMAKLLFAKDHEGDPLGILLLIDSLAIRARYPNFLIDFYEYFLKSKRLDLLPNYKFSLSLALHSLGMEDEAIRNVILFEEALVSFPFVLSQILDYLQIRADPLIERNYYLNTLASYRESEGLLLIVRIYLHHSNKIWSDPAILNWLEITTHKVLPRLQSVRKNEMDQWAKKRKQLFTGLPENVARHCLINGLSIPETLITDAKLNLGEFVQTNPCPPRVSQQEYFELESNSLSDKKFIEVMDGTQQTNLNERNYGLIISFLRSILPIPQFQSILEILCNFIHRFIPHFH
;
A
#
# COMPACT_ATOMS: atom_id res chain seq x y z
N MET A 1 -32.18 4.89 2.61
CA MET A 1 -31.44 5.20 3.87
C MET A 1 -31.87 4.36 5.08
N GLY A 2 -33.09 3.80 5.16
CA GLY A 2 -33.54 2.99 6.31
C GLY A 2 -32.94 1.57 6.45
N PHE A 3 -32.61 0.90 5.33
CA PHE A 3 -32.11 -0.49 5.35
C PHE A 3 -30.68 -0.63 5.90
N VAL A 4 -29.76 0.25 5.48
CA VAL A 4 -28.36 0.27 5.96
C VAL A 4 -28.28 0.60 7.46
N SER A 5 -29.16 1.48 7.95
CA SER A 5 -29.31 1.77 9.38
C SER A 5 -29.81 0.58 10.19
N GLY A 6 -30.58 -0.33 9.59
CA GLY A 6 -31.08 -1.54 10.26
C GLY A 6 -29.99 -2.60 10.41
N ILE A 7 -29.28 -2.90 9.32
CA ILE A 7 -28.19 -3.89 9.28
C ILE A 7 -27.04 -3.48 10.22
N MET A 8 -26.67 -2.19 10.23
CA MET A 8 -25.61 -1.68 11.12
C MET A 8 -25.97 -1.78 12.61
N ARG A 9 -27.25 -1.57 12.98
CA ARG A 9 -27.73 -1.74 14.37
C ARG A 9 -27.77 -3.21 14.79
N ILE A 10 -28.11 -4.11 13.86
CA ILE A 10 -28.11 -5.56 14.09
C ILE A 10 -26.67 -6.05 14.33
N TYR A 11 -25.74 -5.65 13.46
CA TYR A 11 -24.32 -5.99 13.64
C TYR A 11 -23.77 -5.41 14.94
N GLN A 12 -24.07 -4.15 15.28
CA GLN A 12 -23.61 -3.52 16.52
C GLN A 12 -24.14 -4.23 17.77
N ARG A 13 -25.41 -4.65 17.79
CA ARG A 13 -25.99 -5.42 18.89
C ARG A 13 -25.32 -6.80 19.00
N GLN A 14 -24.96 -7.41 17.88
CA GLN A 14 -24.29 -8.70 17.83
C GLN A 14 -22.82 -8.61 18.26
N GLN A 15 -22.12 -7.54 17.90
CA GLN A 15 -20.77 -7.23 18.38
C GLN A 15 -20.75 -7.03 19.90
N GLN A 16 -21.77 -6.34 20.44
CA GLN A 16 -21.93 -6.19 21.90
C GLN A 16 -22.18 -7.53 22.58
N PHE A 17 -23.04 -8.37 22.00
CA PHE A 17 -23.31 -9.71 22.52
C PHE A 17 -22.07 -10.62 22.47
N PHE A 18 -21.32 -10.60 21.36
CA PHE A 18 -20.03 -11.29 21.23
C PHE A 18 -19.04 -10.82 22.31
N SER A 19 -18.93 -9.51 22.52
CA SER A 19 -18.02 -8.94 23.52
C SER A 19 -18.36 -9.40 24.95
N LEU A 20 -19.66 -9.52 25.27
CA LEU A 20 -20.12 -10.06 26.54
C LEU A 20 -19.77 -11.55 26.67
N CYS A 21 -20.09 -12.37 25.66
CA CYS A 21 -19.79 -13.80 25.68
C CYS A 21 -18.28 -14.08 25.74
N TYR A 22 -17.46 -13.25 25.08
CA TYR A 22 -16.00 -13.36 25.11
C TYR A 22 -15.44 -13.06 26.51
N ASN A 23 -15.85 -11.95 27.12
CA ASN A 23 -15.40 -11.59 28.47
C ASN A 23 -15.80 -12.62 29.53
N GLU A 24 -16.93 -13.29 29.34
CA GLU A 24 -17.45 -14.32 30.24
C GLU A 24 -16.99 -15.75 29.86
N MET A 25 -16.15 -15.90 28.83
CA MET A 25 -15.63 -17.20 28.34
C MET A 25 -16.74 -18.19 27.92
N ARG A 26 -17.88 -17.69 27.44
CA ARG A 26 -19.05 -18.49 27.02
C ARG A 26 -18.97 -18.88 25.55
N PHE A 27 -18.01 -19.75 25.21
CA PHE A 27 -17.74 -20.14 23.82
C PHE A 27 -18.88 -20.93 23.15
N SER A 28 -19.69 -21.66 23.93
CA SER A 28 -20.92 -22.32 23.44
C SER A 28 -21.94 -21.31 22.91
N ASP A 29 -22.02 -20.14 23.55
CA ASP A 29 -22.93 -19.08 23.13
C ASP A 29 -22.41 -18.39 21.87
N ILE A 30 -21.09 -18.31 21.69
CA ILE A 30 -20.46 -17.79 20.48
C ILE A 30 -20.65 -18.77 19.30
N LEU A 31 -20.56 -20.08 19.53
CA LEU A 31 -20.96 -21.09 18.55
C LEU A 31 -22.42 -20.91 18.12
N ASN A 32 -23.30 -20.63 19.07
CA ASN A 32 -24.71 -20.38 18.77
C ASN A 32 -24.92 -19.10 17.94
N ILE A 33 -24.03 -18.09 18.00
CA ILE A 33 -24.07 -16.93 17.11
C ILE A 33 -23.83 -17.34 15.64
N ILE A 34 -22.95 -18.33 15.42
CA ILE A 34 -22.58 -18.82 14.08
C ILE A 34 -23.61 -19.83 13.54
N LEU A 35 -24.11 -20.71 14.43
CA LEU A 35 -25.01 -21.82 14.09
C LEU A 35 -26.47 -21.39 14.01
N ASN A 36 -26.93 -20.47 14.87
CA ASN A 36 -28.26 -19.91 14.73
C ASN A 36 -28.22 -18.89 13.60
N GLN A 37 -29.08 -19.10 12.61
CA GLN A 37 -29.18 -18.44 11.30
C GLN A 37 -29.30 -16.91 11.29
N GLN A 38 -29.08 -16.22 12.42
CA GLN A 38 -29.28 -14.78 12.54
C GLN A 38 -28.14 -13.95 11.92
N ASN A 39 -26.90 -14.46 11.82
CA ASN A 39 -25.80 -13.84 11.05
C ASN A 39 -24.55 -14.75 10.96
N PRO A 40 -24.48 -15.67 9.98
CA PRO A 40 -23.43 -16.70 9.86
C PRO A 40 -22.05 -16.17 9.41
N TYR A 41 -21.92 -14.85 9.23
CA TYR A 41 -20.74 -14.17 8.68
C TYR A 41 -20.12 -13.14 9.66
N HIS A 42 -20.43 -13.24 10.96
CA HIS A 42 -19.84 -12.36 11.97
C HIS A 42 -18.35 -12.67 12.16
N LEU A 43 -17.47 -11.80 11.64
CA LEU A 43 -16.04 -12.05 11.48
C LEU A 43 -15.33 -12.42 12.80
N ASP A 44 -15.59 -11.68 13.88
CA ASP A 44 -14.96 -11.93 15.19
C ASP A 44 -15.36 -13.30 15.78
N SER A 45 -16.61 -13.73 15.56
CA SER A 45 -17.08 -15.05 16.02
C SER A 45 -16.46 -16.17 15.20
N LEU A 46 -16.41 -16.00 13.86
CA LEU A 46 -15.81 -16.97 12.95
C LEU A 46 -14.34 -17.20 13.27
N LEU A 47 -13.57 -16.14 13.47
CA LEU A 47 -12.14 -16.23 13.77
C LEU A 47 -11.86 -16.80 15.16
N LEU A 48 -12.62 -16.40 16.19
CA LEU A 48 -12.47 -16.97 17.53
C LEU A 48 -12.84 -18.47 17.55
N MET A 49 -13.90 -18.86 16.86
CA MET A 49 -14.29 -20.27 16.82
C MET A 49 -13.34 -21.11 15.98
N ALA A 50 -12.77 -20.56 14.91
CA ALA A 50 -11.69 -21.21 14.18
C ALA A 50 -10.47 -21.49 15.08
N ASP A 51 -10.12 -20.54 15.97
CA ASP A 51 -9.05 -20.74 16.96
C ASP A 51 -9.35 -21.90 17.92
N LEU A 52 -10.53 -21.90 18.54
CA LEU A 52 -10.91 -22.93 19.51
C LEU A 52 -10.98 -24.33 18.87
N ILE A 53 -11.61 -24.43 17.69
CA ILE A 53 -11.78 -25.70 16.97
C ILE A 53 -10.44 -26.25 16.50
N GLN A 54 -9.48 -25.38 16.20
CA GLN A 54 -8.14 -25.85 15.88
C GLN A 54 -7.33 -26.25 17.11
N LYS A 55 -7.50 -25.58 18.27
CA LYS A 55 -6.92 -26.06 19.54
C LYS A 55 -7.42 -27.47 19.90
N GLU A 56 -8.62 -27.81 19.45
CA GLU A 56 -9.21 -29.16 19.56
C GLU A 56 -8.69 -30.15 18.49
N GLY A 57 -7.85 -29.69 17.55
CA GLY A 57 -7.20 -30.51 16.52
C GLY A 57 -7.99 -30.64 15.20
N ASN A 58 -9.08 -29.89 15.01
CA ASN A 58 -9.92 -30.00 13.83
C ASN A 58 -9.66 -28.88 12.82
N SER A 59 -8.57 -29.01 12.06
CA SER A 59 -8.12 -28.00 11.09
C SER A 59 -9.07 -27.80 9.91
N GLU A 60 -9.86 -28.82 9.55
CA GLU A 60 -10.80 -28.74 8.42
C GLU A 60 -12.01 -27.85 8.74
N ARG A 61 -12.52 -27.93 9.97
CA ARG A 61 -13.63 -27.06 10.42
C ARG A 61 -13.17 -25.64 10.74
N ALA A 62 -11.96 -25.48 11.24
CA ALA A 62 -11.34 -24.16 11.27
C ALA A 62 -11.30 -23.60 9.84
N SER A 63 -10.96 -24.45 8.85
CA SER A 63 -10.94 -24.15 7.40
C SER A 63 -12.10 -23.31 6.92
N ASP A 64 -13.25 -23.96 7.02
CA ASP A 64 -14.53 -23.43 6.61
C ASP A 64 -14.83 -22.07 7.26
N LEU A 65 -14.52 -21.90 8.55
CA LEU A 65 -14.86 -20.67 9.28
C LEU A 65 -14.05 -19.46 8.82
N ILE A 66 -12.77 -19.63 8.51
CA ILE A 66 -11.92 -18.54 8.01
C ILE A 66 -12.23 -18.22 6.55
N GLU A 67 -12.46 -19.22 5.70
CA GLU A 67 -12.92 -19.02 4.32
C GLU A 67 -14.24 -18.25 4.29
N ARG A 68 -15.16 -18.57 5.20
CA ARG A 68 -16.41 -17.81 5.38
C ARG A 68 -16.16 -16.38 5.85
N GLY A 69 -15.13 -16.15 6.66
CA GLY A 69 -14.69 -14.81 7.06
C GLY A 69 -14.15 -14.00 5.89
N ILE A 70 -13.31 -14.60 5.04
CA ILE A 70 -12.78 -13.98 3.82
C ILE A 70 -13.92 -13.68 2.83
N PHE A 71 -14.80 -14.66 2.59
CA PHE A 71 -15.98 -14.48 1.76
C PHE A 71 -16.88 -13.36 2.28
N ALA A 72 -17.08 -13.26 3.59
CA ALA A 72 -17.83 -12.15 4.18
C ALA A 72 -17.19 -10.79 3.86
N CYS A 73 -15.86 -10.68 3.99
CA CYS A 73 -15.13 -9.47 3.63
C CYS A 73 -15.28 -9.15 2.13
N GLU A 74 -15.09 -10.14 1.25
CA GLU A 74 -15.23 -10.00 -0.20
C GLU A 74 -16.61 -9.50 -0.63
N ASN A 75 -17.67 -10.01 -0.01
CA ASN A 75 -19.05 -9.61 -0.32
C ASN A 75 -19.46 -8.26 0.31
N VAL A 76 -18.75 -7.80 1.33
CA VAL A 76 -18.99 -6.50 1.98
C VAL A 76 -18.21 -5.38 1.30
N PHE A 77 -17.11 -5.69 0.60
CA PHE A 77 -16.43 -4.70 -0.22
C PHE A 77 -17.38 -4.19 -1.31
N HIS A 78 -17.62 -2.87 -1.31
CA HIS A 78 -18.39 -2.22 -2.36
C HIS A 78 -17.77 -2.56 -3.73
N PRO A 79 -18.52 -2.69 -4.82
CA PRO A 79 -17.97 -2.84 -6.18
C PRO A 79 -17.02 -1.71 -6.63
N HIS A 80 -16.94 -0.63 -5.84
CA HIS A 80 -16.04 0.51 -6.01
C HIS A 80 -15.10 0.69 -4.81
N PHE A 81 -14.93 -0.35 -3.98
CA PHE A 81 -13.93 -0.36 -2.92
C PHE A 81 -12.57 -0.15 -3.58
N ASN A 82 -12.03 1.05 -3.36
CA ASN A 82 -10.75 1.45 -3.89
C ASN A 82 -9.80 1.61 -2.70
N LEU A 83 -8.74 0.80 -2.67
CA LEU A 83 -7.66 0.85 -1.67
C LEU A 83 -7.16 2.28 -1.43
N CYS A 84 -7.20 3.11 -2.48
CA CYS A 84 -6.63 4.43 -2.52
C CYS A 84 -7.64 5.55 -2.26
N SER A 85 -8.94 5.23 -2.17
CA SER A 85 -9.94 6.28 -1.99
C SER A 85 -9.84 6.88 -0.60
N SER A 86 -9.47 8.16 -0.58
CA SER A 86 -9.26 8.92 0.65
C SER A 86 -10.56 9.29 1.39
N ASP A 87 -11.72 9.00 0.78
CA ASP A 87 -13.06 9.45 1.19
C ASP A 87 -13.91 8.39 1.89
N HIS A 88 -13.48 7.13 1.87
CA HIS A 88 -14.20 6.07 2.59
C HIS A 88 -13.79 6.08 4.06
N ARG A 89 -14.67 6.65 4.90
CA ARG A 89 -14.56 6.77 6.38
C ARG A 89 -14.41 5.42 7.13
N LEU A 90 -14.27 4.31 6.43
CA LEU A 90 -14.17 2.95 6.97
C LEU A 90 -12.81 2.27 6.69
N CYS A 91 -11.91 2.87 5.92
CA CYS A 91 -10.64 2.23 5.58
C CYS A 91 -9.58 2.56 6.64
N ASN A 92 -9.38 1.66 7.60
CA ASN A 92 -8.20 1.69 8.47
C ASN A 92 -6.94 1.76 7.58
N LEU A 93 -6.10 2.79 7.75
CA LEU A 93 -4.87 2.97 6.93
C LEU A 93 -3.94 1.78 7.04
N LYS A 94 -3.95 1.10 8.20
CA LYS A 94 -3.25 -0.17 8.39
C LYS A 94 -3.82 -1.26 7.47
N ALA A 95 -5.15 -1.38 7.37
CA ALA A 95 -5.77 -2.36 6.48
C ALA A 95 -5.50 -2.10 4.99
N ALA A 96 -5.47 -0.83 4.59
CA ALA A 96 -5.07 -0.47 3.24
C ALA A 96 -3.60 -0.88 2.96
N LEU A 97 -2.69 -0.64 3.92
CA LEU A 97 -1.29 -1.06 3.79
C LEU A 97 -1.15 -2.59 3.71
N GLU A 98 -1.82 -3.33 4.61
CA GLU A 98 -1.74 -4.79 4.62
C GLU A 98 -2.35 -5.42 3.35
N MET A 99 -3.43 -4.83 2.82
CA MET A 99 -3.98 -5.24 1.54
C MET A 99 -3.04 -4.93 0.37
N ALA A 100 -2.37 -3.77 0.38
CA ALA A 100 -1.37 -3.44 -0.63
C ALA A 100 -0.20 -4.44 -0.58
N LYS A 101 0.27 -4.81 0.62
CA LYS A 101 1.28 -5.85 0.79
C LYS A 101 0.84 -7.19 0.23
N LEU A 102 -0.42 -7.60 0.49
CA LEU A 102 -0.99 -8.84 -0.06
C LEU A 102 -1.04 -8.83 -1.58
N LEU A 103 -1.57 -7.75 -2.17
CA LEU A 103 -1.66 -7.59 -3.61
C LEU A 103 -0.27 -7.59 -4.27
N PHE A 104 0.69 -6.91 -3.65
CA PHE A 104 2.07 -6.92 -4.11
C PHE A 104 2.71 -8.29 -3.96
N ALA A 105 2.46 -9.01 -2.86
CA ALA A 105 3.01 -10.34 -2.66
C ALA A 105 2.48 -11.38 -3.65
N LYS A 106 1.26 -11.20 -4.15
CA LYS A 106 0.68 -12.09 -5.17
C LYS A 106 1.48 -12.09 -6.47
N ASP A 107 1.84 -10.91 -6.96
CA ASP A 107 2.66 -10.76 -8.17
C ASP A 107 3.59 -9.56 -8.04
N HIS A 108 4.66 -9.72 -7.24
CA HIS A 108 5.65 -8.67 -7.04
C HIS A 108 6.53 -8.50 -8.28
N GLU A 109 6.57 -9.50 -9.17
CA GLU A 109 7.37 -9.43 -10.38
C GLU A 109 6.73 -8.53 -11.43
N GLY A 110 5.49 -8.81 -11.78
CA GLY A 110 4.71 -8.03 -12.74
C GLY A 110 4.15 -6.72 -12.17
N ASP A 111 3.85 -6.67 -10.87
CA ASP A 111 3.13 -5.58 -10.19
C ASP A 111 2.00 -5.00 -11.07
N PRO A 112 0.99 -5.81 -11.44
CA PRO A 112 0.00 -5.42 -12.44
C PRO A 112 -0.83 -4.22 -11.98
N LEU A 113 -1.04 -4.05 -10.67
CA LEU A 113 -1.81 -2.93 -10.13
C LEU A 113 -0.96 -1.68 -9.85
N GLY A 114 0.35 -1.73 -10.08
CA GLY A 114 1.25 -0.61 -9.79
C GLY A 114 1.30 -0.28 -8.30
N ILE A 115 1.30 -1.29 -7.42
CA ILE A 115 1.36 -1.13 -5.97
C ILE A 115 2.63 -0.40 -5.53
N LEU A 116 3.74 -0.53 -6.28
CA LEU A 116 4.96 0.24 -6.04
C LEU A 116 4.77 1.76 -6.13
N LEU A 117 3.70 2.23 -6.78
CA LEU A 117 3.37 3.66 -6.87
C LEU A 117 2.52 4.17 -5.69
N LEU A 118 2.15 3.27 -4.77
CA LEU A 118 1.18 3.52 -3.70
C LEU A 118 1.72 3.15 -2.32
N ILE A 119 2.41 2.01 -2.20
CA ILE A 119 2.72 1.37 -0.92
C ILE A 119 3.53 2.27 0.02
N ASP A 120 4.38 3.14 -0.52
CA ASP A 120 5.18 4.11 0.23
C ASP A 120 4.30 5.14 0.96
N SER A 121 3.32 5.69 0.27
CA SER A 121 2.38 6.66 0.84
C SER A 121 1.49 6.02 1.91
N LEU A 122 1.07 4.76 1.69
CA LEU A 122 0.28 4.01 2.66
C LEU A 122 1.11 3.70 3.90
N ALA A 123 2.37 3.31 3.75
CA ALA A 123 3.26 3.01 4.87
C ALA A 123 3.44 4.22 5.80
N ILE A 124 3.69 5.41 5.22
CA ILE A 124 3.82 6.65 6.00
C ILE A 124 2.49 7.00 6.68
N ARG A 125 1.38 6.99 5.93
CA ARG A 125 0.04 7.32 6.46
C ARG A 125 -0.39 6.37 7.58
N ALA A 126 -0.05 5.09 7.46
CA ALA A 126 -0.35 4.07 8.46
C ALA A 126 0.62 4.10 9.67
N ARG A 127 1.64 4.97 9.67
CA ARG A 127 2.70 5.06 10.71
C ARG A 127 3.56 3.81 10.80
N TYR A 128 3.94 3.24 9.66
CA TYR A 128 4.88 2.12 9.53
C TYR A 128 6.15 2.54 8.75
N PRO A 129 6.94 3.51 9.26
CA PRO A 129 8.14 3.99 8.56
C PRO A 129 9.26 2.93 8.47
N ASN A 130 9.43 2.09 9.50
CA ASN A 130 10.43 1.01 9.49
C ASN A 130 10.19 0.01 8.35
N PHE A 131 8.94 -0.40 8.17
CA PHE A 131 8.55 -1.26 7.05
C PHE A 131 8.95 -0.64 5.70
N LEU A 132 8.74 0.66 5.50
CA LEU A 132 9.11 1.30 4.24
C LEU A 132 10.63 1.31 4.01
N ILE A 133 11.42 1.49 5.07
CA ILE A 133 12.89 1.45 4.99
C ILE A 133 13.35 0.04 4.61
N ASP A 134 12.86 -0.98 5.33
CA ASP A 134 13.20 -2.39 5.06
C ASP A 134 12.76 -2.82 3.66
N PHE A 135 11.54 -2.43 3.26
CA PHE A 135 10.99 -2.66 1.93
C PHE A 135 11.87 -2.03 0.85
N TYR A 136 12.27 -0.77 1.03
CA TYR A 136 13.12 -0.10 0.08
C TYR A 136 14.47 -0.79 -0.05
N GLU A 137 15.12 -1.12 1.05
CA GLU A 137 16.45 -1.75 1.04
C GLU A 137 16.42 -3.12 0.35
N TYR A 138 15.36 -3.90 0.56
CA TYR A 138 15.19 -5.21 -0.06
C TYR A 138 14.94 -5.10 -1.58
N PHE A 139 14.00 -4.25 -2.01
CA PHE A 139 13.61 -4.13 -3.41
C PHE A 139 14.46 -3.14 -4.22
N LEU A 140 15.41 -2.43 -3.60
CA LEU A 140 16.26 -1.43 -4.24
C LEU A 140 16.88 -1.92 -5.55
N LYS A 141 17.47 -3.12 -5.54
CA LYS A 141 18.19 -3.68 -6.68
C LYS A 141 17.25 -4.34 -7.70
N SER A 142 16.32 -5.15 -7.23
CA SER A 142 15.42 -5.94 -8.09
C SER A 142 14.40 -5.06 -8.82
N LYS A 143 13.86 -4.05 -8.14
CA LYS A 143 12.82 -3.15 -8.68
C LYS A 143 13.32 -1.74 -9.00
N ARG A 144 14.61 -1.46 -8.77
CA ARG A 144 15.22 -0.16 -9.08
C ARG A 144 14.46 1.02 -8.46
N LEU A 145 14.10 0.87 -7.19
CA LEU A 145 13.35 1.90 -6.45
C LEU A 145 14.09 3.24 -6.35
N ASP A 146 15.42 3.24 -6.55
CA ASP A 146 16.25 4.43 -6.65
C ASP A 146 15.84 5.38 -7.80
N LEU A 147 15.15 4.85 -8.80
CA LEU A 147 14.71 5.59 -9.98
C LEU A 147 13.34 6.22 -9.82
N LEU A 148 12.59 5.92 -8.75
CA LEU A 148 11.23 6.41 -8.60
C LEU A 148 11.18 7.62 -7.66
N PRO A 149 10.45 8.70 -8.02
CA PRO A 149 10.40 9.91 -7.20
C PRO A 149 9.69 9.65 -5.86
N ASN A 150 8.62 8.87 -5.84
CA ASN A 150 7.85 8.58 -4.62
C ASN A 150 8.73 8.03 -3.51
N TYR A 151 9.54 6.99 -3.77
CA TYR A 151 10.44 6.42 -2.76
C TYR A 151 11.52 7.41 -2.28
N LYS A 152 12.10 8.20 -3.18
CA LYS A 152 13.12 9.20 -2.81
C LYS A 152 12.59 10.21 -1.77
N PHE A 153 11.38 10.74 -1.98
CA PHE A 153 10.77 11.67 -1.04
C PHE A 153 10.19 10.95 0.19
N SER A 154 9.49 9.84 0.00
CA SER A 154 8.83 9.08 1.06
C SER A 154 9.82 8.51 2.08
N LEU A 155 11.03 8.09 1.68
CA LEU A 155 12.06 7.66 2.64
C LEU A 155 12.54 8.80 3.54
N SER A 156 12.73 10.00 2.98
CA SER A 156 13.13 11.15 3.78
C SER A 156 12.07 11.50 4.84
N LEU A 157 10.79 11.40 4.45
CA LEU A 157 9.65 11.59 5.35
C LEU A 157 9.55 10.46 6.40
N ALA A 158 9.80 9.21 6.01
CA ALA A 158 9.78 8.07 6.93
C ALA A 158 10.83 8.24 8.04
N LEU A 159 12.05 8.62 7.70
CA LEU A 159 13.09 8.92 8.68
C LEU A 159 12.75 10.12 9.55
N HIS A 160 12.17 11.17 8.98
CA HIS A 160 11.67 12.30 9.76
C HIS A 160 10.63 11.88 10.79
N SER A 161 9.72 10.97 10.43
CA SER A 161 8.67 10.48 11.34
C SER A 161 9.18 9.64 12.52
N LEU A 162 10.39 9.08 12.44
CA LEU A 162 11.01 8.32 13.54
C LEU A 162 11.54 9.23 14.66
N GLY A 163 11.88 10.49 14.37
CA GLY A 163 12.23 11.49 15.38
C GLY A 163 13.55 11.25 16.13
N MET A 164 14.42 10.34 15.68
CA MET A 164 15.73 10.07 16.28
C MET A 164 16.81 11.05 15.79
N GLU A 165 17.76 11.43 16.64
CA GLU A 165 18.80 12.42 16.31
C GLU A 165 19.70 11.98 15.14
N ASP A 166 20.16 10.72 15.14
CA ASP A 166 21.00 10.18 14.05
C ASP A 166 20.24 10.15 12.72
N GLU A 167 18.95 9.81 12.77
CA GLU A 167 18.06 9.78 11.60
C GLU A 167 17.69 11.18 11.10
N ALA A 168 17.80 12.20 11.95
CA ALA A 168 17.59 13.60 11.56
C ALA A 168 18.70 14.11 10.63
N ILE A 169 19.91 13.57 10.70
CA ILE A 169 20.96 13.90 9.72
C ILE A 169 20.71 13.12 8.44
N ARG A 170 20.41 11.82 8.56
CA ARG A 170 20.16 10.94 7.42
C ARG A 170 18.96 11.40 6.59
N ASN A 171 17.89 11.90 7.22
CA ASN A 171 16.72 12.39 6.51
C ASN A 171 17.03 13.60 5.61
N VAL A 172 17.90 14.53 6.04
CA VAL A 172 18.30 15.70 5.26
C VAL A 172 19.15 15.27 4.07
N ILE A 173 20.03 14.28 4.27
CA ILE A 173 20.85 13.72 3.19
C ILE A 173 19.96 13.04 2.14
N LEU A 174 18.99 12.23 2.55
CA LEU A 174 18.06 11.58 1.62
C LEU A 174 17.16 12.59 0.90
N PHE A 175 16.71 13.64 1.60
CA PHE A 175 15.95 14.71 0.98
C PHE A 175 16.79 15.49 -0.04
N GLU A 176 18.06 15.74 0.27
CA GLU A 176 19.00 16.35 -0.67
C GLU A 176 19.22 15.46 -1.90
N GLU A 177 19.38 14.15 -1.73
CA GLU A 177 19.42 13.21 -2.85
C GLU A 177 18.13 13.23 -3.68
N ALA A 178 16.96 13.30 -3.03
CA ALA A 178 15.67 13.41 -3.71
C ALA A 178 15.60 14.68 -4.57
N LEU A 179 16.04 15.82 -4.04
CA LEU A 179 16.09 17.08 -4.79
C LEU A 179 17.15 17.08 -5.90
N VAL A 180 18.25 16.33 -5.77
CA VAL A 180 19.20 16.17 -6.88
C VAL A 180 18.62 15.31 -7.99
N SER A 181 17.94 14.22 -7.64
CA SER A 181 17.33 13.31 -8.61
C SER A 181 16.08 13.88 -9.27
N PHE A 182 15.23 14.57 -8.51
CA PHE A 182 13.90 15.04 -8.93
C PHE A 182 13.57 16.45 -8.37
N PRO A 183 14.35 17.49 -8.73
CA PRO A 183 14.24 18.83 -8.14
C PRO A 183 12.88 19.50 -8.35
N PHE A 184 12.28 19.32 -9.53
CA PHE A 184 11.01 19.94 -9.90
C PHE A 184 9.81 19.35 -9.13
N VAL A 185 9.95 18.21 -8.47
CA VAL A 185 8.87 17.64 -7.65
C VAL A 185 8.52 18.57 -6.49
N LEU A 186 9.50 19.33 -5.97
CA LEU A 186 9.23 20.33 -4.93
C LEU A 186 8.24 21.41 -5.41
N SER A 187 8.44 21.98 -6.60
CA SER A 187 7.47 22.94 -7.14
C SER A 187 6.13 22.31 -7.43
N GLN A 188 6.10 21.06 -7.92
CA GLN A 188 4.83 20.34 -8.12
C GLN A 188 4.07 20.09 -6.81
N ILE A 189 4.76 19.81 -5.69
CA ILE A 189 4.14 19.71 -4.35
C ILE A 189 3.54 21.06 -3.96
N LEU A 190 4.31 22.15 -4.08
CA LEU A 190 3.86 23.49 -3.70
C LEU A 190 2.67 23.95 -4.56
N ASP A 191 2.73 23.75 -5.88
CA ASP A 191 1.65 24.07 -6.82
C ASP A 191 0.38 23.27 -6.49
N TYR A 192 0.53 21.98 -6.18
CA TYR A 192 -0.60 21.11 -5.81
C TYR A 192 -1.28 21.55 -4.51
N LEU A 193 -0.49 21.98 -3.52
CA LEU A 193 -0.99 22.52 -2.26
C LEU A 193 -1.43 24.00 -2.36
N GLN A 194 -1.24 24.63 -3.52
CA GLN A 194 -1.50 26.06 -3.76
C GLN A 194 -0.71 26.98 -2.81
N ILE A 195 0.52 26.58 -2.46
CA ILE A 195 1.43 27.34 -1.61
C ILE A 195 2.40 28.12 -2.48
N ARG A 196 2.57 29.40 -2.19
CA ARG A 196 3.54 30.24 -2.90
C ARG A 196 4.97 29.83 -2.55
N ALA A 197 5.78 29.56 -3.57
CA ALA A 197 7.18 29.23 -3.41
C ALA A 197 8.02 30.43 -2.93
N ASP A 198 9.10 30.14 -2.20
CA ASP A 198 10.10 31.13 -1.85
C ASP A 198 10.80 31.69 -3.12
N PRO A 199 11.07 33.00 -3.20
CA PRO A 199 11.82 33.59 -4.32
C PRO A 199 13.15 32.90 -4.65
N LEU A 200 13.84 32.29 -3.68
CA LEU A 200 15.06 31.52 -3.89
C LEU A 200 14.81 30.24 -4.70
N ILE A 201 13.66 29.61 -4.52
CA ILE A 201 13.22 28.43 -5.28
C ILE A 201 12.85 28.86 -6.70
N GLU A 202 12.08 29.94 -6.85
CA GLU A 202 11.68 30.48 -8.16
C GLU A 202 12.86 30.90 -9.04
N ARG A 203 13.93 31.42 -8.43
CA ARG A 203 15.18 31.77 -9.12
C ARG A 203 15.99 30.56 -9.57
N ASN A 204 15.76 29.38 -8.98
CA ASN A 204 16.52 28.19 -9.31
C ASN A 204 16.00 27.54 -10.61
N TYR A 205 16.91 27.30 -11.56
CA TYR A 205 16.59 26.72 -12.86
C TYR A 205 15.89 25.35 -12.77
N TYR A 206 16.22 24.52 -11.78
CA TYR A 206 15.68 23.15 -11.68
C TYR A 206 14.47 23.02 -10.75
N LEU A 207 14.27 23.95 -9.82
CA LEU A 207 13.20 23.86 -8.81
C LEU A 207 12.03 24.81 -9.08
N ASN A 208 12.13 25.74 -10.02
CA ASN A 208 11.03 26.63 -10.32
C ASN A 208 9.83 25.91 -10.96
N THR A 209 8.68 26.58 -10.99
CA THR A 209 7.44 26.05 -11.60
C THR A 209 7.63 25.66 -13.07
N LEU A 210 8.50 26.39 -13.78
CA LEU A 210 8.78 26.14 -15.20
C LEU A 210 9.62 24.87 -15.46
N ALA A 211 10.23 24.30 -14.42
CA ALA A 211 11.08 23.13 -14.56
C ALA A 211 10.29 21.89 -15.00
N SER A 212 9.02 21.77 -14.58
CA SER A 212 8.12 20.67 -14.95
C SER A 212 7.94 20.53 -16.46
N TYR A 213 7.81 21.64 -17.20
CA TYR A 213 7.64 21.65 -18.66
C TYR A 213 8.84 21.09 -19.44
N ARG A 214 9.99 20.89 -18.79
CA ARG A 214 11.21 20.37 -19.43
C ARG A 214 11.37 18.86 -19.25
N GLU A 215 10.48 18.25 -18.47
CA GLU A 215 10.45 16.82 -18.18
C GLU A 215 9.49 16.11 -19.13
N SER A 216 9.56 14.78 -19.17
CA SER A 216 8.67 13.98 -20.01
C SER A 216 7.29 13.82 -19.38
N GLU A 217 6.25 13.74 -20.22
CA GLU A 217 4.87 13.50 -19.77
C GLU A 217 4.75 12.23 -18.92
N GLY A 218 5.50 11.17 -19.25
CA GLY A 218 5.52 9.94 -18.46
C GLY A 218 5.99 10.16 -17.02
N LEU A 219 7.02 10.97 -16.81
CA LEU A 219 7.49 11.30 -15.46
C LEU A 219 6.51 12.20 -14.73
N LEU A 220 5.94 13.19 -15.42
CA LEU A 220 4.91 14.06 -14.84
C LEU A 220 3.69 13.27 -14.38
N LEU A 221 3.30 12.22 -15.12
CA LEU A 221 2.24 11.30 -14.72
C LEU A 221 2.61 10.54 -13.43
N ILE A 222 3.83 9.99 -13.33
CA ILE A 222 4.30 9.31 -12.11
C ILE A 222 4.29 10.26 -10.90
N VAL A 223 4.74 11.51 -11.08
CA VAL A 223 4.70 12.53 -10.03
C VAL A 223 3.26 12.88 -9.65
N ARG A 224 2.34 12.97 -10.61
CA ARG A 224 0.91 13.19 -10.36
C ARG A 224 0.28 12.06 -9.54
N ILE A 225 0.62 10.80 -9.85
CA ILE A 225 0.19 9.63 -9.07
C ILE A 225 0.71 9.74 -7.64
N TYR A 226 2.00 10.06 -7.47
CA TYR A 226 2.58 10.26 -6.14
C TYR A 226 1.86 11.34 -5.34
N LEU A 227 1.62 12.52 -5.94
CA LEU A 227 0.93 13.63 -5.28
C LEU A 227 -0.51 13.28 -4.91
N HIS A 228 -1.21 12.53 -5.77
CA HIS A 228 -2.56 12.06 -5.49
C HIS A 228 -2.61 11.21 -4.20
N HIS A 229 -1.66 10.30 -4.02
CA HIS A 229 -1.64 9.40 -2.85
C HIS A 229 -1.03 10.01 -1.60
N SER A 230 -0.09 10.94 -1.76
CA SER A 230 0.65 11.61 -0.68
C SER A 230 0.06 12.97 -0.25
N ASN A 231 -1.04 13.42 -0.85
CA ASN A 231 -1.65 14.73 -0.59
C ASN A 231 -1.82 15.06 0.90
N LYS A 232 -2.36 14.13 1.68
CA LYS A 232 -2.63 14.29 3.12
C LYS A 232 -1.34 14.35 3.94
N ILE A 233 -0.24 13.76 3.46
CA ILE A 233 1.07 13.80 4.12
C ILE A 233 1.65 15.21 3.97
N TRP A 234 1.67 15.73 2.75
CA TRP A 234 2.22 17.06 2.46
C TRP A 234 1.36 18.22 2.97
N SER A 235 0.07 17.98 3.22
CA SER A 235 -0.83 18.98 3.81
C SER A 235 -0.62 19.19 5.31
N ASP A 236 0.19 18.36 5.99
CA ASP A 236 0.46 18.50 7.42
C ASP A 236 1.34 19.74 7.68
N PRO A 237 0.90 20.70 8.52
CA PRO A 237 1.68 21.89 8.85
C PRO A 237 3.06 21.59 9.43
N ALA A 238 3.22 20.50 10.18
CA ALA A 238 4.51 20.09 10.74
C ALA A 238 5.48 19.68 9.64
N ILE A 239 5.00 18.94 8.64
CA ILE A 239 5.77 18.51 7.48
C ILE A 239 6.11 19.72 6.59
N LEU A 240 5.20 20.66 6.41
CA LEU A 240 5.46 21.89 5.65
C LEU A 240 6.55 22.75 6.29
N ASN A 241 6.50 22.94 7.60
CA ASN A 241 7.55 23.66 8.33
C ASN A 241 8.90 22.94 8.22
N TRP A 242 8.91 21.60 8.33
CA TRP A 242 10.12 20.81 8.12
C TRP A 242 10.64 20.95 6.68
N LEU A 243 9.76 20.91 5.67
CA LEU A 243 10.09 21.05 4.26
C LEU A 243 10.76 22.40 3.98
N GLU A 244 10.20 23.48 4.53
CA GLU A 244 10.75 24.82 4.39
C GLU A 244 12.16 24.92 5.00
N ILE A 245 12.33 24.52 6.26
CA ILE A 245 13.63 24.56 6.95
C ILE A 245 14.68 23.71 6.23
N THR A 246 14.29 22.51 5.79
CA THR A 246 15.22 21.56 5.17
C THR A 246 15.61 22.02 3.76
N THR A 247 14.67 22.55 2.99
CA THR A 247 14.94 23.12 1.66
C THR A 247 15.95 24.25 1.76
N HIS A 248 15.78 25.18 2.71
CA HIS A 248 16.73 26.29 2.92
C HIS A 248 18.15 25.82 3.27
N LYS A 249 18.28 24.76 4.07
CA LYS A 249 19.59 24.18 4.41
C LYS A 249 20.28 23.55 3.20
N VAL A 250 19.51 22.90 2.33
CA VAL A 250 20.02 22.11 1.21
C VAL A 250 20.32 22.96 -0.03
N LEU A 251 19.53 24.02 -0.26
CA LEU A 251 19.58 24.82 -1.49
C LEU A 251 20.99 25.34 -1.88
N PRO A 252 21.82 25.86 -0.95
CA PRO A 252 23.16 26.34 -1.29
C PRO A 252 24.07 25.24 -1.85
N ARG A 253 23.96 24.00 -1.33
CA ARG A 253 24.76 22.85 -1.77
C ARG A 253 24.34 22.36 -3.15
N LEU A 254 23.03 22.39 -3.46
CA LEU A 254 22.52 22.04 -4.79
C LEU A 254 23.09 22.94 -5.88
N GLN A 255 23.16 24.25 -5.61
CA GLN A 255 23.63 25.23 -6.60
C GLN A 255 25.15 25.21 -6.81
N SER A 256 25.91 24.96 -5.75
CA SER A 256 27.38 25.07 -5.77
C SER A 256 28.08 23.74 -6.09
N VAL A 257 27.71 22.66 -5.40
CA VAL A 257 28.45 21.39 -5.42
C VAL A 257 27.80 20.37 -6.36
N ARG A 258 26.47 20.23 -6.29
CA ARG A 258 25.77 19.09 -6.91
C ARG A 258 25.15 19.37 -8.27
N LYS A 259 25.41 20.55 -8.85
CA LYS A 259 24.87 20.94 -10.17
C LYS A 259 25.18 19.92 -11.28
N ASN A 260 26.41 19.41 -11.32
CA ASN A 260 26.81 18.41 -12.32
C ASN A 260 26.04 17.09 -12.18
N GLU A 261 25.73 16.66 -10.96
CA GLU A 261 24.90 15.47 -10.71
C GLU A 261 23.46 15.72 -11.14
N MET A 262 22.92 16.91 -10.88
CA MET A 262 21.57 17.28 -11.33
C MET A 262 21.44 17.26 -12.86
N ASP A 263 22.48 17.69 -13.57
CA ASP A 263 22.54 17.61 -15.04
C ASP A 263 22.58 16.17 -15.56
N GLN A 264 23.33 15.29 -14.88
CA GLN A 264 23.33 13.86 -15.22
C GLN A 264 21.96 13.24 -14.99
N TRP A 265 21.31 13.56 -13.87
CA TRP A 265 19.95 13.11 -13.59
C TRP A 265 18.94 13.65 -14.60
N ALA A 266 19.06 14.91 -15.04
CA ALA A 266 18.20 15.47 -16.07
C ALA A 266 18.26 14.68 -17.38
N LYS A 267 19.46 14.23 -17.79
CA LYS A 267 19.62 13.34 -18.95
C LYS A 267 18.99 11.97 -18.70
N LYS A 268 19.21 11.40 -17.52
CA LYS A 268 18.68 10.08 -17.13
C LYS A 268 17.15 10.06 -17.11
N ARG A 269 16.50 11.09 -16.56
CA ARG A 269 15.03 11.21 -16.54
C ARG A 269 14.43 11.20 -17.94
N LYS A 270 15.02 11.97 -18.87
CA LYS A 270 14.58 12.01 -20.27
C LYS A 270 14.71 10.69 -21.01
N GLN A 271 15.61 9.81 -20.58
CA GLN A 271 15.79 8.48 -21.19
C GLN A 271 14.86 7.43 -20.59
N LEU A 272 14.60 7.50 -19.28
CA LEU A 272 13.87 6.45 -18.56
C LEU A 272 12.34 6.59 -18.63
N PHE A 273 11.81 7.81 -18.76
CA PHE A 273 10.37 8.08 -18.60
C PHE A 273 9.68 8.52 -19.91
N THR A 274 9.94 7.82 -21.01
CA THR A 274 9.45 8.22 -22.36
C THR A 274 8.13 7.58 -22.78
N GLY A 275 7.60 6.63 -22.02
CA GLY A 275 6.38 5.89 -22.38
C GLY A 275 5.45 5.66 -21.20
N LEU A 276 4.35 4.95 -21.47
CA LEU A 276 3.32 4.59 -20.51
C LEU A 276 3.23 3.06 -20.35
N PRO A 277 3.79 2.49 -19.27
CA PRO A 277 3.62 1.08 -18.94
C PRO A 277 2.15 0.73 -18.63
N GLU A 278 1.76 -0.52 -18.91
CA GLU A 278 0.39 -0.99 -18.69
C GLU A 278 -0.04 -0.96 -17.22
N ASN A 279 0.85 -1.30 -16.30
CA ASN A 279 0.57 -1.23 -14.86
C ASN A 279 0.35 0.22 -14.39
N VAL A 280 1.12 1.18 -14.90
CA VAL A 280 0.93 2.62 -14.63
C VAL A 280 -0.42 3.09 -15.18
N ALA A 281 -0.76 2.72 -16.41
CA ALA A 281 -2.06 3.05 -17.02
C ALA A 281 -3.22 2.45 -16.21
N ARG A 282 -3.15 1.16 -15.88
CA ARG A 282 -4.13 0.44 -15.06
C ARG A 282 -4.30 1.11 -13.70
N HIS A 283 -3.19 1.50 -13.07
CA HIS A 283 -3.19 2.22 -11.80
C HIS A 283 -3.93 3.56 -11.92
N CYS A 284 -3.67 4.35 -12.96
CA CYS A 284 -4.38 5.61 -13.18
C CYS A 284 -5.89 5.40 -13.34
N LEU A 285 -6.31 4.42 -14.14
CA LEU A 285 -7.74 4.15 -14.39
C LEU A 285 -8.47 3.73 -13.12
N ILE A 286 -7.89 2.81 -12.35
CA ILE A 286 -8.47 2.35 -11.07
C ILE A 286 -8.63 3.51 -10.08
N ASN A 287 -7.68 4.46 -10.11
CA ASN A 287 -7.66 5.61 -9.22
C ASN A 287 -8.37 6.85 -9.78
N GLY A 288 -9.00 6.75 -10.96
CA GLY A 288 -9.70 7.87 -11.59
C GLY A 288 -8.78 9.04 -11.98
N LEU A 289 -7.49 8.76 -12.23
CA LEU A 289 -6.51 9.76 -12.66
C LEU A 289 -6.53 9.93 -14.18
N SER A 290 -6.47 11.18 -14.63
CA SER A 290 -6.39 11.50 -16.05
C SER A 290 -5.01 11.19 -16.62
N ILE A 291 -4.99 10.42 -17.71
CA ILE A 291 -3.80 10.11 -18.48
C ILE A 291 -3.74 11.06 -19.69
N PRO A 292 -2.60 11.73 -19.95
CA PRO A 292 -2.43 12.54 -21.16
C PRO A 292 -2.72 11.76 -22.45
N GLU A 293 -3.50 12.36 -23.37
CA GLU A 293 -3.89 11.74 -24.66
C GLU A 293 -2.69 11.33 -25.52
N THR A 294 -1.61 12.10 -25.45
CA THR A 294 -0.33 11.81 -26.13
C THR A 294 0.21 10.44 -25.70
N LEU A 295 0.26 10.18 -24.39
CA LEU A 295 0.73 8.91 -23.84
C LEU A 295 -0.19 7.74 -24.18
N ILE A 296 -1.51 7.96 -24.20
CA ILE A 296 -2.50 6.92 -24.57
C ILE A 296 -2.28 6.50 -26.03
N THR A 297 -2.12 7.50 -26.92
CA THR A 297 -1.91 7.28 -28.35
C THR A 297 -0.61 6.55 -28.62
N ASP A 298 0.49 6.99 -27.99
CA ASP A 298 1.81 6.38 -28.12
C ASP A 298 1.83 4.92 -27.60
N ALA A 299 1.10 4.66 -26.52
CA ALA A 299 0.99 3.33 -25.93
C ALA A 299 -0.02 2.41 -26.64
N LYS A 300 -0.80 2.93 -27.62
CA LYS A 300 -1.86 2.22 -28.34
C LYS A 300 -2.86 1.52 -27.40
N LEU A 301 -3.21 2.17 -26.28
CA LEU A 301 -4.12 1.60 -25.30
C LEU A 301 -5.58 1.77 -25.76
N ASN A 302 -6.32 0.67 -25.83
CA ASN A 302 -7.77 0.69 -26.09
C ASN A 302 -8.53 0.95 -24.79
N LEU A 303 -8.65 2.21 -24.40
CA LEU A 303 -9.48 2.65 -23.29
C LEU A 303 -10.94 2.78 -23.76
N GLY A 304 -11.59 1.66 -24.05
CA GLY A 304 -12.99 1.62 -24.49
C GLY A 304 -13.97 2.13 -23.43
N GLU A 305 -15.09 2.74 -23.86
CA GLU A 305 -16.17 3.21 -22.99
C GLU A 305 -16.78 2.04 -22.20
N PHE A 306 -16.87 2.20 -20.88
CA PHE A 306 -17.47 1.27 -19.91
C PHE A 306 -16.96 -0.17 -19.95
N VAL A 307 -15.87 -0.43 -19.22
CA VAL A 307 -15.42 -1.80 -18.96
C VAL A 307 -15.78 -2.15 -17.51
N GLN A 308 -16.89 -2.88 -17.34
CA GLN A 308 -17.21 -3.62 -16.09
C GLN A 308 -16.20 -4.77 -15.82
N THR A 309 -15.28 -5.00 -16.76
CA THR A 309 -14.16 -5.94 -16.70
C THR A 309 -12.82 -5.18 -16.70
N ASN A 310 -11.72 -5.86 -16.34
CA ASN A 310 -10.39 -5.26 -16.18
C ASN A 310 -10.01 -4.32 -17.36
N PRO A 311 -9.76 -3.01 -17.12
CA PRO A 311 -9.56 -2.03 -18.19
C PRO A 311 -8.24 -2.18 -18.95
N CYS A 312 -7.33 -3.01 -18.44
CA CYS A 312 -6.12 -3.46 -19.14
C CYS A 312 -5.91 -4.94 -18.80
N PRO A 313 -6.51 -5.90 -19.51
CA PRO A 313 -6.23 -7.31 -19.24
C PRO A 313 -4.77 -7.63 -19.60
N PRO A 314 -4.08 -8.50 -18.85
CA PRO A 314 -2.73 -8.94 -19.18
C PRO A 314 -2.72 -9.60 -20.58
N ARG A 315 -1.62 -9.45 -21.33
CA ARG A 315 -1.47 -10.00 -22.69
C ARG A 315 -1.41 -11.53 -22.76
N VAL A 316 -1.36 -12.17 -21.60
CA VAL A 316 -1.07 -13.58 -21.43
C VAL A 316 -2.36 -14.36 -21.18
N SER A 317 -2.40 -15.62 -21.62
CA SER A 317 -3.54 -16.51 -21.38
C SER A 317 -3.77 -16.72 -19.87
N GLN A 318 -5.01 -17.01 -19.44
CA GLN A 318 -5.32 -17.27 -18.02
C GLN A 318 -4.46 -18.39 -17.41
N GLN A 319 -3.98 -19.34 -18.21
CA GLN A 319 -3.15 -20.47 -17.77
C GLN A 319 -1.72 -20.07 -17.39
N GLU A 320 -1.10 -19.13 -18.12
CA GLU A 320 0.24 -18.61 -17.78
C GLU A 320 0.23 -17.74 -16.50
N TYR A 321 -0.94 -17.24 -16.10
CA TYR A 321 -1.12 -16.50 -14.86
C TYR A 321 -0.90 -17.39 -13.63
N PHE A 322 -1.28 -18.67 -13.69
CA PHE A 322 -1.11 -19.65 -12.61
C PHE A 322 0.33 -20.14 -12.46
N GLU A 323 1.11 -20.16 -13.54
CA GLU A 323 2.50 -20.64 -13.50
C GLU A 323 3.47 -19.62 -12.86
N LEU A 324 3.11 -18.33 -12.83
CA LEU A 324 3.87 -17.28 -12.15
C LEU A 324 3.70 -17.31 -10.62
N GLU A 325 2.58 -17.85 -10.12
CA GLU A 325 2.24 -17.89 -8.68
C GLU A 325 3.17 -18.79 -7.85
N SER A 326 3.90 -19.74 -8.45
CA SER A 326 4.63 -20.76 -7.70
C SER A 326 6.08 -20.42 -7.34
N ASN A 327 6.69 -19.39 -7.93
CA ASN A 327 8.15 -19.16 -7.83
C ASN A 327 8.58 -17.98 -6.93
N SER A 328 7.68 -17.09 -6.54
CA SER A 328 7.97 -15.84 -5.80
C SER A 328 8.05 -16.01 -4.28
N LEU A 329 7.35 -17.01 -3.72
CA LEU A 329 7.03 -17.13 -2.30
C LEU A 329 7.99 -18.03 -1.49
N SER A 330 9.24 -18.25 -1.95
CA SER A 330 10.21 -19.10 -1.23
C SER A 330 11.35 -18.34 -0.54
N ASP A 331 11.47 -17.03 -0.74
CA ASP A 331 12.55 -16.23 -0.14
C ASP A 331 12.20 -15.81 1.29
N LYS A 332 12.91 -16.34 2.28
CA LYS A 332 12.73 -16.01 3.70
C LYS A 332 12.85 -14.52 3.99
N LYS A 333 13.77 -13.82 3.30
CA LYS A 333 14.00 -12.40 3.51
C LYS A 333 12.84 -11.55 2.96
N PHE A 334 12.18 -12.02 1.90
CA PHE A 334 10.94 -11.41 1.40
C PHE A 334 9.85 -11.43 2.48
N ILE A 335 9.66 -12.59 3.13
CA ILE A 335 8.64 -12.77 4.18
C ILE A 335 8.90 -11.82 5.35
N GLU A 336 10.14 -11.79 5.86
CA GLU A 336 10.53 -10.94 6.98
C GLU A 336 10.24 -9.45 6.71
N VAL A 337 10.56 -8.98 5.50
CA VAL A 337 10.33 -7.60 5.09
C VAL A 337 8.84 -7.29 4.96
N MET A 338 8.04 -8.22 4.45
CA MET A 338 6.61 -8.00 4.21
C MET A 338 5.77 -8.12 5.50
N ASP A 339 6.07 -9.10 6.37
CA ASP A 339 5.35 -9.38 7.62
C ASP A 339 5.82 -8.56 8.82
N GLY A 340 7.09 -8.13 8.84
CA GLY A 340 7.67 -7.32 9.92
C GLY A 340 7.91 -8.06 11.23
N THR A 341 7.80 -9.39 11.27
CA THR A 341 8.05 -10.22 12.47
C THR A 341 9.36 -11.01 12.35
N GLN A 342 10.28 -10.80 13.30
CA GLN A 342 11.57 -11.52 13.39
C GLN A 342 11.49 -12.95 13.97
N GLN A 343 10.29 -13.51 14.16
CA GLN A 343 10.09 -14.80 14.83
C GLN A 343 9.06 -15.65 14.11
N THR A 344 9.47 -16.44 13.13
CA THR A 344 8.78 -17.69 12.77
C THR A 344 9.80 -18.71 12.27
N ASN A 345 9.76 -19.91 12.85
CA ASN A 345 10.63 -21.02 12.49
C ASN A 345 10.45 -21.39 11.01
N LEU A 346 11.57 -21.74 10.39
CA LEU A 346 11.85 -21.83 8.95
C LEU A 346 11.06 -22.89 8.15
N ASN A 347 10.01 -23.49 8.73
CA ASN A 347 9.18 -24.52 8.12
C ASN A 347 7.74 -24.06 7.82
N GLU A 348 7.36 -22.84 8.21
CA GLU A 348 6.04 -22.26 8.00
C GLU A 348 6.01 -21.40 6.72
N ARG A 349 5.18 -21.74 5.73
CA ARG A 349 4.98 -20.89 4.54
C ARG A 349 4.13 -19.65 4.89
N ASN A 350 4.55 -18.49 4.40
CA ASN A 350 3.82 -17.28 3.96
C ASN A 350 2.33 -17.06 4.30
N TYR A 351 1.96 -16.92 5.58
CA TYR A 351 0.60 -16.50 5.98
C TYR A 351 0.51 -15.27 6.88
N GLY A 352 1.64 -14.67 7.27
CA GLY A 352 1.64 -13.49 8.15
C GLY A 352 0.88 -12.29 7.56
N LEU A 353 0.98 -12.06 6.24
CA LEU A 353 0.33 -10.93 5.56
C LEU A 353 -1.20 -11.01 5.62
N ILE A 354 -1.77 -12.21 5.38
CA ILE A 354 -3.22 -12.42 5.40
C ILE A 354 -3.74 -12.20 6.83
N ILE A 355 -2.99 -12.70 7.82
CA ILE A 355 -3.31 -12.54 9.23
C ILE A 355 -3.22 -11.06 9.63
N SER A 356 -2.18 -10.36 9.19
CA SER A 356 -1.97 -8.94 9.46
C SER A 356 -3.10 -8.09 8.86
N PHE A 357 -3.54 -8.41 7.64
CA PHE A 357 -4.71 -7.82 7.01
C PHE A 357 -6.00 -8.08 7.79
N LEU A 358 -6.32 -9.32 8.13
CA LEU A 358 -7.52 -9.63 8.92
C LEU A 358 -7.50 -8.94 10.30
N ARG A 359 -6.32 -8.88 10.96
CA ARG A 359 -6.12 -8.14 12.22
C ARG A 359 -6.36 -6.65 12.07
N SER A 360 -5.95 -6.07 10.94
CA SER A 360 -6.10 -4.63 10.71
C SER A 360 -7.56 -4.19 10.52
N ILE A 361 -8.46 -5.12 10.21
CA ILE A 361 -9.90 -4.87 10.05
C ILE A 361 -10.65 -4.97 11.39
N LEU A 362 -10.06 -5.58 12.42
CA LEU A 362 -10.74 -5.95 13.67
C LEU A 362 -10.29 -5.12 14.90
N PRO A 363 -11.18 -4.85 15.88
CA PRO A 363 -10.91 -3.92 16.98
C PRO A 363 -10.23 -4.50 18.24
N ILE A 364 -9.89 -5.80 18.34
CA ILE A 364 -9.53 -6.41 19.64
C ILE A 364 -8.03 -6.87 19.74
N PRO A 365 -7.30 -6.63 20.86
CA PRO A 365 -5.83 -6.73 20.89
C PRO A 365 -5.22 -8.03 21.44
N GLN A 366 -5.94 -9.16 21.59
CA GLN A 366 -5.39 -10.35 22.27
C GLN A 366 -5.54 -11.63 21.44
N PHE A 367 -4.64 -11.84 20.47
CA PHE A 367 -4.67 -13.00 19.56
C PHE A 367 -3.27 -13.60 19.31
N GLN A 368 -2.50 -13.79 20.38
CA GLN A 368 -1.15 -14.36 20.30
C GLN A 368 -1.16 -15.89 20.13
N SER A 369 -2.26 -16.57 20.47
CA SER A 369 -2.43 -18.02 20.27
C SER A 369 -3.05 -18.41 18.91
N ILE A 370 -3.61 -17.45 18.15
CA ILE A 370 -4.11 -17.65 16.78
C ILE A 370 -2.98 -17.86 15.76
N LEU A 371 -1.77 -17.38 16.10
CA LEU A 371 -0.57 -17.48 15.26
C LEU A 371 -0.18 -18.93 14.95
N GLU A 372 -0.32 -19.85 15.91
CA GLU A 372 0.09 -21.25 15.71
C GLU A 372 -0.91 -22.05 14.85
N ILE A 373 -2.09 -21.49 14.61
CA ILE A 373 -3.26 -22.22 14.11
C ILE A 373 -3.56 -21.87 12.66
N LEU A 374 -3.53 -20.58 12.32
CA LEU A 374 -3.58 -20.12 10.92
C LEU A 374 -2.40 -20.68 10.11
N CYS A 375 -1.24 -20.87 10.75
CA CYS A 375 -0.09 -21.54 10.14
C CYS A 375 -0.36 -23.00 9.76
N ASN A 376 -1.19 -23.73 10.52
CA ASN A 376 -1.45 -25.16 10.30
C ASN A 376 -2.60 -25.44 9.33
N PHE A 377 -3.52 -24.50 9.17
CA PHE A 377 -4.69 -24.63 8.32
C PHE A 377 -4.34 -24.51 6.85
N ILE A 378 -3.57 -23.47 6.48
CA ILE A 378 -3.40 -23.13 5.07
C ILE A 378 -2.43 -24.13 4.38
N HIS A 379 -1.79 -25.00 5.16
CA HIS A 379 -1.14 -26.24 4.70
C HIS A 379 -2.05 -27.24 3.99
N ARG A 380 -3.38 -27.18 4.16
CA ARG A 380 -4.33 -28.13 3.52
C ARG A 380 -5.08 -27.58 2.29
N PHE A 381 -5.12 -26.27 2.07
CA PHE A 381 -6.02 -25.65 1.07
C PHE A 381 -5.35 -25.08 -0.18
N ILE A 382 -4.03 -25.21 -0.32
CA ILE A 382 -3.33 -24.99 -1.60
C ILE A 382 -3.22 -26.30 -2.42
N PRO A 383 -4.35 -27.00 -2.67
CA PRO A 383 -4.48 -27.70 -3.96
C PRO A 383 -5.60 -27.14 -4.85
N HIS A 384 -6.41 -26.18 -4.39
CA HIS A 384 -7.66 -25.83 -5.07
C HIS A 384 -7.92 -24.32 -5.24
N PHE A 385 -6.89 -23.58 -5.66
CA PHE A 385 -7.10 -22.40 -6.50
C PHE A 385 -6.66 -22.79 -7.92
N HIS A 386 -7.64 -23.29 -8.69
CA HIS A 386 -7.48 -23.68 -10.09
C HIS A 386 -7.64 -22.51 -11.05
#